data_AF-A0A1F7J804-F1
#
_entry.id   AF-A0A1F7J804-F1
#
_cell.length_a   1.000
_cell.length_b   1.000
_cell.length_c   1.000
_cell.angle_alpha   90.00
_cell.angle_beta   90.00
_cell.angle_gamma   90.00
#
_symmetry.space_group_name_H-M   'P 1'
#
loop_
_entity.id
_entity.type
_entity.pdbx_description
1 polymer ?
#
loop_
_entity_poly.entity_id
_entity_poly.type
_entity_poly.pdbx_seq_one_letter_code
_entity_poly.pdbx_strand_id
1 'polypeptide(L)'
;MTNIHWNKQVKLIISDVDETVADLYLPAEPPMISELISLLHEGKAIFFVTGQGVKSISWRIVDHIPKPLRRRILIGHCSGAEVWGFDHKGDLLDQPYYSVYKEVVSESQKKKWRELVQKIIAEFKLKVYPTMPVFQFTQKTKGDPLAIMLEDRGPQITLEVVNGYDLTVEDITKLAVSIPETKGSYDLRIPILERADELFKEANLPITPRMAGVFAVDFAIKGVSKTTAIKLALENEQVLSRLGLSQQDVETPQFLEVWGDKFSIIRGGTDRHMSEALPRKVRSIDFREENPAELLQGYNTIVWDGKKHLHHGLLEYLQSRYK
;
A
#
# COMPACT_ATOMS: atom_id res chain seq x y z
N MET A 1 8.24 0.23 29.42
CA MET A 1 8.38 -0.71 28.29
C MET A 1 7.09 -1.49 28.23
N THR A 2 6.31 -1.29 27.18
CA THR A 2 5.00 -1.92 27.00
C THR A 2 5.21 -3.23 26.26
N ASN A 3 5.41 -4.36 26.97
CA ASN A 3 5.53 -5.67 26.33
C ASN A 3 4.33 -5.94 25.40
N ILE A 4 4.51 -5.73 24.09
CA ILE A 4 3.44 -5.99 23.12
C ILE A 4 3.35 -7.50 22.92
N HIS A 5 2.27 -8.09 23.43
CA HIS A 5 2.02 -9.52 23.34
C HIS A 5 1.07 -9.86 22.18
N TRP A 6 1.21 -11.08 21.66
CA TRP A 6 0.31 -11.63 20.65
C TRP A 6 -1.16 -11.57 21.07
N ASN A 7 -2.03 -11.09 20.16
CA ASN A 7 -3.47 -11.14 20.36
C ASN A 7 -4.02 -12.54 20.02
N LYS A 8 -4.23 -13.37 21.05
CA LYS A 8 -4.79 -14.73 20.89
C LYS A 8 -6.23 -14.76 20.35
N GLN A 9 -6.95 -13.64 20.41
CA GLN A 9 -8.36 -13.56 20.00
C GLN A 9 -8.53 -13.03 18.57
N VAL A 10 -7.47 -12.61 17.89
CA VAL A 10 -7.57 -12.05 16.54
C VAL A 10 -8.19 -13.06 15.57
N LYS A 11 -9.16 -12.60 14.79
CA LYS A 11 -9.83 -13.35 13.73
C LYS A 11 -9.55 -12.76 12.35
N LEU A 12 -9.45 -11.43 12.25
CA LEU A 12 -9.08 -10.72 11.03
C LEU A 12 -7.89 -9.80 11.29
N ILE A 13 -6.88 -9.96 10.47
CA ILE A 13 -5.70 -9.10 10.41
C ILE A 13 -5.83 -8.21 9.18
N ILE A 14 -5.67 -6.90 9.36
CA ILE A 14 -5.64 -5.93 8.26
C ILE A 14 -4.22 -5.40 8.19
N SER A 15 -3.53 -5.60 7.07
CA SER A 15 -2.09 -5.35 7.00
C SER A 15 -1.75 -4.52 5.77
N ASP A 16 -0.85 -3.54 5.94
CA ASP A 16 -0.04 -3.10 4.81
C ASP A 16 0.90 -4.24 4.35
N VAL A 17 1.56 -4.06 3.22
CA VAL A 17 2.51 -5.03 2.67
C VAL A 17 3.93 -4.50 2.65
N ASP A 18 4.14 -3.29 2.13
CA ASP A 18 5.47 -2.76 1.88
C ASP A 18 6.10 -2.34 3.20
N GLU A 19 7.32 -2.81 3.47
CA GLU A 19 8.01 -2.62 4.74
C GLU A 19 7.26 -3.18 5.98
N THR A 20 6.12 -3.87 5.79
CA THR A 20 5.32 -4.50 6.86
C THR A 20 5.32 -6.02 6.74
N VAL A 21 4.92 -6.57 5.59
CA VAL A 21 4.93 -8.03 5.34
C VAL A 21 6.13 -8.43 4.48
N ALA A 22 6.51 -7.58 3.55
CA ALA A 22 7.63 -7.80 2.65
C ALA A 22 8.38 -6.49 2.41
N ASP A 23 9.67 -6.60 2.10
CA ASP A 23 10.47 -5.44 1.70
C ASP A 23 10.07 -4.93 0.30
N LEU A 24 10.41 -3.68 -0.02
CA LEU A 24 10.01 -2.97 -1.23
C LEU A 24 10.40 -3.75 -2.50
N TYR A 25 9.39 -4.15 -3.28
CA TYR A 25 9.54 -4.95 -4.52
C TYR A 25 10.31 -6.27 -4.35
N LEU A 26 10.35 -6.82 -3.14
CA LEU A 26 10.93 -8.12 -2.85
C LEU A 26 9.84 -9.09 -2.36
N PRO A 27 10.01 -10.41 -2.60
CA PRO A 27 9.11 -11.40 -2.03
C PRO A 27 9.24 -11.41 -0.51
N ALA A 28 8.16 -11.76 0.19
CA ALA A 28 8.23 -11.99 1.63
C ALA A 28 9.19 -13.14 1.93
N GLU A 29 9.96 -13.01 3.00
CA GLU A 29 10.93 -14.05 3.36
C GLU A 29 10.23 -15.38 3.69
N PRO A 30 10.86 -16.54 3.42
CA PRO A 30 10.24 -17.84 3.72
C PRO A 30 9.74 -18.02 5.16
N PRO A 31 10.42 -17.49 6.20
CA PRO A 31 9.89 -17.51 7.57
C PRO A 31 8.61 -16.69 7.72
N MET A 32 8.50 -15.53 7.07
CA MET A 32 7.28 -14.73 7.06
C MET A 32 6.13 -15.51 6.42
N ILE A 33 6.36 -16.11 5.24
CA ILE A 33 5.36 -16.94 4.56
C ILE A 33 4.89 -18.09 5.47
N SER A 34 5.82 -18.73 6.19
CA SER A 34 5.51 -19.83 7.12
C SER A 34 4.58 -19.37 8.26
N GLU A 35 4.83 -18.18 8.83
CA GLU A 35 3.96 -17.62 9.86
C GLU A 35 2.58 -17.24 9.32
N LEU A 36 2.49 -16.63 8.13
CA LEU A 36 1.21 -16.33 7.48
C LEU A 36 0.40 -17.61 7.21
N ILE A 37 1.05 -18.68 6.77
CA ILE A 37 0.43 -20.00 6.58
C ILE A 37 -0.11 -20.56 7.91
N SER A 38 0.66 -20.45 9.00
CA SER A 38 0.24 -20.87 10.33
C SER A 38 -1.02 -20.13 10.79
N LEU A 39 -1.08 -18.80 10.61
CA LEU A 39 -2.27 -18.00 10.93
C LEU A 39 -3.51 -18.45 10.16
N LEU A 40 -3.37 -18.69 8.85
CA LEU A 40 -4.47 -19.13 8.00
C LEU A 40 -4.96 -20.54 8.39
N HIS A 41 -4.05 -21.43 8.79
CA HIS A 41 -4.41 -22.75 9.33
C HIS A 41 -5.18 -22.67 10.66
N GLU A 42 -4.83 -21.71 11.52
CA GLU A 42 -5.57 -21.40 12.75
C GLU A 42 -6.95 -20.78 12.49
N GLY A 43 -7.33 -20.59 11.21
CA GLY A 43 -8.62 -20.07 10.81
C GLY A 43 -8.71 -18.54 10.78
N LYS A 44 -7.58 -17.83 10.90
CA LYS A 44 -7.54 -16.37 10.81
C LYS A 44 -7.66 -15.93 9.35
N ALA A 45 -8.26 -14.76 9.14
CA ALA A 45 -8.31 -14.08 7.86
C ALA A 45 -7.28 -12.96 7.80
N ILE A 46 -6.78 -12.69 6.59
CA ILE A 46 -5.81 -11.61 6.35
C ILE A 46 -6.33 -10.75 5.20
N PHE A 47 -6.38 -9.44 5.42
CA PHE A 47 -6.72 -8.46 4.42
C PHE A 47 -5.51 -7.56 4.17
N PHE A 48 -4.84 -7.77 3.05
CA PHE A 48 -3.75 -6.92 2.61
C PHE A 48 -4.30 -5.65 1.98
N VAL A 49 -4.05 -4.48 2.54
CA VAL A 49 -4.52 -3.19 2.03
C VAL A 49 -3.31 -2.33 1.69
N THR A 50 -3.01 -2.21 0.40
CA THR A 50 -1.73 -1.70 -0.10
C THR A 50 -1.92 -0.76 -1.28
N GLY A 51 -0.96 0.13 -1.53
CA GLY A 51 -0.90 0.87 -2.81
C GLY A 51 -0.62 -0.04 -4.02
N GLN A 52 -0.11 -1.25 -3.79
CA GLN A 52 0.36 -2.17 -4.83
C GLN A 52 -0.76 -2.85 -5.64
N GLY A 53 -0.35 -3.42 -6.77
CA GLY A 53 -1.19 -4.20 -7.66
C GLY A 53 -1.52 -5.60 -7.12
N VAL A 54 -2.65 -6.20 -7.51
CA VAL A 54 -2.94 -7.62 -7.19
C VAL A 54 -1.79 -8.52 -7.63
N LYS A 55 -1.30 -8.31 -8.86
CA LYS A 55 -0.16 -9.04 -9.41
C LYS A 55 1.07 -8.96 -8.50
N SER A 56 1.39 -7.77 -7.99
CA SER A 56 2.53 -7.54 -7.08
C SER A 56 2.38 -8.36 -5.80
N ILE A 57 1.19 -8.32 -5.18
CA ILE A 57 0.90 -9.08 -3.96
C ILE A 57 0.87 -10.59 -4.21
N SER A 58 0.38 -11.02 -5.37
CA SER A 58 0.36 -12.42 -5.77
C SER A 58 1.76 -13.02 -5.76
N TRP A 59 2.69 -12.47 -6.54
CA TRP A 59 4.01 -13.07 -6.67
C TRP A 59 4.87 -12.90 -5.40
N ARG A 60 4.68 -11.83 -4.62
CA ARG A 60 5.47 -11.59 -3.40
C ARG A 60 5.04 -12.43 -2.21
N ILE A 61 3.75 -12.76 -2.13
CA ILE A 61 3.15 -13.36 -0.93
C ILE A 61 2.25 -14.53 -1.31
N VAL A 62 1.16 -14.27 -2.03
CA VAL A 62 0.05 -15.23 -2.10
C VAL A 62 0.40 -16.49 -2.88
N ASP A 63 1.25 -16.39 -3.90
CA ASP A 63 1.66 -17.54 -4.69
C ASP A 63 2.54 -18.52 -3.91
N HIS A 64 3.14 -18.07 -2.82
CA HIS A 64 3.87 -18.90 -1.86
C HIS A 64 2.96 -19.54 -0.80
N ILE A 65 1.68 -19.16 -0.72
CA ILE A 65 0.70 -19.73 0.21
C ILE A 65 -0.06 -20.88 -0.49
N PRO A 66 -0.24 -22.05 0.15
CA PRO A 66 -1.04 -23.15 -0.39
C PRO A 66 -2.45 -22.70 -0.80
N LYS A 67 -2.88 -23.10 -2.00
CA LYS A 67 -4.17 -22.68 -2.57
C LYS A 67 -5.36 -22.80 -1.61
N PRO A 68 -5.60 -23.93 -0.89
CA PRO A 68 -6.76 -24.06 0.00
C PRO A 68 -6.86 -23.01 1.12
N LEU A 69 -5.74 -22.37 1.50
CA LEU A 69 -5.69 -21.35 2.53
C LEU A 69 -6.02 -19.95 2.00
N ARG A 70 -5.84 -19.71 0.69
CA ARG A 70 -6.01 -18.39 0.07
C ARG A 70 -7.44 -17.86 0.16
N ARG A 71 -8.44 -18.72 0.33
CA ARG A 71 -9.85 -18.33 0.54
C ARG A 71 -10.08 -17.39 1.73
N ARG A 72 -9.14 -17.34 2.68
CA ARG A 72 -9.16 -16.44 3.85
C ARG A 72 -8.34 -15.16 3.64
N ILE A 73 -7.94 -14.87 2.41
CA ILE A 73 -7.16 -13.69 2.04
C ILE A 73 -8.02 -12.72 1.23
N LEU A 74 -7.95 -11.43 1.57
CA LEU A 74 -8.39 -10.34 0.72
C LEU A 74 -7.20 -9.48 0.29
N ILE A 75 -7.33 -8.85 -0.89
CA ILE A 75 -6.36 -7.89 -1.42
C ILE A 75 -7.10 -6.60 -1.79
N GLY A 76 -6.80 -5.54 -1.04
CA GLY A 76 -7.22 -4.17 -1.30
C GLY A 76 -6.24 -3.56 -2.28
N HIS A 77 -6.59 -3.63 -3.56
CA HIS A 77 -5.78 -3.23 -4.69
C HIS A 77 -5.75 -1.71 -4.86
N CYS A 78 -4.57 -1.11 -5.00
CA CYS A 78 -4.40 0.33 -5.22
C CYS A 78 -5.11 1.20 -4.18
N SER A 79 -4.78 1.00 -2.91
CA SER A 79 -5.46 1.58 -1.74
C SER A 79 -6.95 1.20 -1.64
N GLY A 80 -7.35 0.10 -2.26
CA GLY A 80 -8.72 -0.39 -2.30
C GLY A 80 -9.63 0.29 -3.30
N ALA A 81 -9.09 0.72 -4.44
CA ALA A 81 -9.90 0.99 -5.62
C ALA A 81 -10.73 -0.25 -6.01
N GLU A 82 -10.18 -1.44 -5.73
CA GLU A 82 -10.85 -2.72 -5.84
C GLU A 82 -10.49 -3.60 -4.65
N VAL A 83 -11.40 -4.48 -4.23
CA VAL A 83 -11.11 -5.54 -3.25
C VAL A 83 -11.32 -6.89 -3.90
N TRP A 84 -10.24 -7.66 -3.94
CA TRP A 84 -10.19 -8.98 -4.53
C TRP A 84 -10.12 -10.05 -3.43
N GLY A 85 -10.60 -11.24 -3.76
CA GLY A 85 -10.45 -12.42 -2.91
C GLY A 85 -10.31 -13.67 -3.76
N PHE A 86 -10.36 -14.81 -3.08
CA PHE A 86 -10.15 -16.13 -3.68
C PHE A 86 -11.38 -17.00 -3.51
N ASP A 87 -11.56 -17.94 -4.42
CA ASP A 87 -12.62 -18.94 -4.34
C ASP A 87 -12.27 -20.08 -3.35
N HIS A 88 -13.14 -21.08 -3.25
CA HIS A 88 -12.95 -22.23 -2.37
C HIS A 88 -11.76 -23.12 -2.76
N LYS A 89 -11.29 -23.04 -4.01
CA LYS A 89 -10.11 -23.76 -4.51
C LYS A 89 -8.83 -22.95 -4.29
N GLY A 90 -8.94 -21.67 -3.93
CA GLY A 90 -7.82 -20.76 -3.76
C GLY A 90 -7.42 -20.04 -5.03
N ASP A 91 -8.25 -20.07 -6.07
CA ASP A 91 -8.03 -19.33 -7.30
C ASP A 91 -8.59 -17.91 -7.14
N LEU A 92 -7.92 -16.92 -7.74
CA LEU A 92 -8.39 -15.53 -7.71
C LEU A 92 -9.77 -15.46 -8.37
N LEU A 93 -10.69 -14.71 -7.78
CA LEU A 93 -12.02 -14.52 -8.38
C LEU A 93 -11.91 -13.79 -9.73
N ASP A 94 -12.82 -14.11 -10.66
CA ASP A 94 -12.86 -13.48 -11.99
C ASP A 94 -13.22 -11.98 -11.94
N GLN A 95 -13.82 -11.54 -10.83
CA GLN A 95 -14.20 -10.16 -10.58
C GLN A 95 -13.88 -9.79 -9.13
N PRO A 96 -13.53 -8.52 -8.84
CA PRO A 96 -13.42 -8.06 -7.47
C PRO A 96 -14.81 -8.01 -6.81
N TYR A 97 -14.84 -8.00 -5.49
CA TYR A 97 -16.09 -7.80 -4.73
C TYR A 97 -16.72 -6.44 -5.00
N TYR A 98 -15.89 -5.43 -5.27
CA TYR A 98 -16.32 -4.14 -5.81
C TYR A 98 -15.18 -3.50 -6.61
N SER A 99 -15.52 -2.54 -7.49
CA SER A 99 -14.54 -1.80 -8.28
C SER A 99 -14.98 -0.36 -8.50
N VAL A 100 -14.40 0.56 -7.71
CA VAL A 100 -14.61 2.01 -7.90
C VAL A 100 -14.12 2.43 -9.29
N TYR A 101 -13.10 1.75 -9.82
CA TYR A 101 -12.57 2.01 -11.15
C TYR A 101 -13.55 1.75 -12.28
N LYS A 102 -14.31 0.65 -12.20
CA LYS A 102 -15.35 0.35 -13.18
C LYS A 102 -16.57 1.26 -13.02
N GLU A 103 -16.88 1.65 -11.80
CA GLU A 103 -18.06 2.46 -11.47
C GLU A 103 -17.88 3.95 -11.80
N VAL A 104 -16.70 4.52 -11.49
CA VAL A 104 -16.46 5.97 -11.53
C VAL A 104 -15.73 6.42 -12.81
N VAL A 105 -14.94 5.55 -13.43
CA VAL A 105 -14.10 5.92 -14.59
C VAL A 105 -14.61 5.23 -15.84
N SER A 106 -15.11 5.99 -16.80
CA SER A 106 -15.53 5.46 -18.11
C SER A 106 -14.33 5.02 -18.96
N GLU A 107 -14.53 4.15 -19.95
CA GLU A 107 -13.47 3.72 -20.88
C GLU A 107 -12.79 4.90 -21.59
N SER A 108 -13.56 5.94 -21.95
CA SER A 108 -13.01 7.16 -22.55
C SER A 108 -12.07 7.91 -21.60
N GLN A 109 -12.44 8.03 -20.31
CA GLN A 109 -11.61 8.64 -19.28
C GLN A 109 -10.38 7.79 -18.97
N LYS A 110 -10.50 6.45 -18.96
CA LYS A 110 -9.37 5.53 -18.80
C LYS A 110 -8.32 5.72 -19.89
N LYS A 111 -8.76 5.86 -21.15
CA LYS A 111 -7.88 6.14 -22.28
C LYS A 111 -7.25 7.53 -22.15
N LYS A 112 -8.06 8.54 -21.88
CA LYS A 112 -7.60 9.93 -21.74
C LYS A 112 -6.58 10.08 -20.61
N TRP A 113 -6.78 9.41 -19.49
CA TRP A 113 -5.85 9.39 -18.38
C TRP A 113 -4.46 8.88 -18.81
N ARG A 114 -4.40 7.75 -19.51
CA ARG A 114 -3.14 7.18 -20.01
C ARG A 114 -2.45 8.10 -21.02
N GLU A 115 -3.22 8.74 -21.90
CA GLU A 115 -2.69 9.75 -22.83
C GLU A 115 -2.04 10.92 -22.07
N LEU A 116 -2.68 11.42 -21.00
CA LEU A 116 -2.13 12.51 -20.20
C LEU A 116 -0.89 12.09 -19.41
N VAL A 117 -0.83 10.85 -18.91
CA VAL A 117 0.40 10.32 -18.30
C VAL A 117 1.54 10.27 -19.31
N GLN A 118 1.29 9.82 -20.54
CA GLN A 118 2.31 9.84 -21.61
C GLN A 118 2.74 11.27 -21.96
N LYS A 119 1.81 12.24 -21.94
CA LYS A 119 2.13 13.65 -22.10
C LYS A 119 3.07 14.15 -20.99
N ILE A 120 2.80 13.81 -19.73
CA ILE A 120 3.68 14.17 -18.59
C ILE A 120 5.07 13.55 -18.79
N ILE A 121 5.16 12.27 -19.13
CA ILE A 121 6.43 11.57 -19.40
C ILE A 121 7.23 12.30 -20.48
N ALA A 122 6.57 12.73 -21.57
CA ALA A 122 7.21 13.47 -22.65
C ALA A 122 7.62 14.89 -22.25
N GLU A 123 6.76 15.66 -21.57
CA GLU A 123 7.03 17.03 -21.12
C GLU A 123 8.25 17.08 -20.20
N PHE A 124 8.36 16.14 -19.26
CA PHE A 124 9.48 16.04 -18.32
C PHE A 124 10.67 15.22 -18.84
N LYS A 125 10.59 14.71 -20.08
CA LYS A 125 11.63 13.88 -20.72
C LYS A 125 12.04 12.66 -19.87
N LEU A 126 11.07 12.05 -19.21
CA LEU A 126 11.31 10.91 -18.30
C LEU A 126 11.67 9.65 -19.09
N LYS A 127 12.66 8.91 -18.60
CA LYS A 127 13.08 7.61 -19.14
C LYS A 127 12.39 6.51 -18.36
N VAL A 128 11.47 5.81 -19.01
CA VAL A 128 10.60 4.83 -18.36
C VAL A 128 11.24 3.44 -18.32
N TYR A 129 11.22 2.82 -17.15
CA TYR A 129 11.62 1.44 -16.91
C TYR A 129 10.48 0.63 -16.27
N PRO A 130 10.47 -0.70 -16.41
CA PRO A 130 9.60 -1.56 -15.61
C PRO A 130 9.99 -1.49 -14.13
N THR A 131 9.06 -1.79 -13.22
CA THR A 131 9.35 -1.90 -11.79
C THR A 131 10.33 -3.01 -11.49
N MET A 132 11.27 -2.73 -10.58
CA MET A 132 12.32 -3.66 -10.13
C MET A 132 12.83 -3.23 -8.75
N PRO A 133 13.61 -4.07 -8.05
CA PRO A 133 14.24 -3.65 -6.79
C PRO A 133 15.06 -2.37 -6.95
N VAL A 134 14.92 -1.45 -5.97
CA VAL A 134 15.53 -0.11 -5.99
C VAL A 134 17.03 -0.15 -6.33
N PHE A 135 17.78 -1.04 -5.67
CA PHE A 135 19.21 -1.21 -5.93
C PHE A 135 19.54 -1.55 -7.40
N GLN A 136 18.76 -2.45 -8.01
CA GLN A 136 18.94 -2.83 -9.41
C GLN A 136 18.60 -1.66 -10.34
N PHE A 137 17.55 -0.91 -10.01
CA PHE A 137 17.15 0.28 -10.77
C PHE A 137 18.25 1.35 -10.75
N THR A 138 18.78 1.70 -9.58
CA THR A 138 19.84 2.71 -9.44
C THR A 138 21.11 2.30 -10.19
N GLN A 139 21.51 1.02 -10.14
CA GLN A 139 22.65 0.53 -10.92
C GLN A 139 22.41 0.63 -12.43
N LYS A 140 21.24 0.20 -12.90
CA LYS A 140 20.89 0.17 -14.32
C LYS A 140 20.82 1.57 -14.94
N THR A 141 20.34 2.54 -14.17
CA THR A 141 20.14 3.92 -14.59
C THR A 141 21.34 4.81 -14.30
N LYS A 142 22.33 4.29 -13.54
CA LYS A 142 23.50 5.05 -13.06
C LYS A 142 23.10 6.32 -12.31
N GLY A 143 22.00 6.26 -11.55
CA GLY A 143 21.50 7.39 -10.77
C GLY A 143 20.89 8.53 -11.59
N ASP A 144 20.53 8.32 -12.87
CA ASP A 144 19.88 9.35 -13.69
C ASP A 144 18.56 9.84 -13.04
N PRO A 145 18.44 11.13 -12.66
CA PRO A 145 17.24 11.68 -12.02
C PRO A 145 15.96 11.60 -12.86
N LEU A 146 16.09 11.58 -14.20
CA LEU A 146 14.95 11.49 -15.11
C LEU A 146 14.54 10.05 -15.40
N ALA A 147 15.32 9.07 -14.94
CA ALA A 147 14.89 7.69 -15.01
C ALA A 147 13.83 7.43 -13.94
N ILE A 148 12.72 6.83 -14.35
CA ILE A 148 11.62 6.45 -13.46
C ILE A 148 11.21 5.00 -13.70
N MET A 149 10.60 4.36 -12.70
CA MET A 149 9.81 3.15 -12.95
C MET A 149 8.34 3.54 -13.12
N LEU A 150 7.66 2.94 -14.11
CA LEU A 150 6.24 3.16 -14.35
C LEU A 150 5.49 1.86 -14.09
N GLU A 151 4.41 1.95 -13.32
CA GLU A 151 3.46 0.85 -13.18
C GLU A 151 2.03 1.35 -13.40
N ASP A 152 1.40 0.90 -14.50
CA ASP A 152 -0.05 1.04 -14.70
C ASP A 152 -0.74 -0.19 -14.12
N ARG A 153 -1.40 0.01 -12.98
CA ARG A 153 -2.09 -1.06 -12.25
C ARG A 153 -3.56 -1.16 -12.64
N GLY A 154 -4.05 -0.30 -13.54
CA GLY A 154 -5.47 -0.15 -13.86
C GLY A 154 -6.06 1.09 -13.18
N PRO A 155 -6.47 1.00 -11.90
CA PRO A 155 -7.11 2.08 -11.17
C PRO A 155 -6.13 3.05 -10.49
N GLN A 156 -4.83 2.78 -10.60
CA GLN A 156 -3.74 3.65 -10.18
C GLN A 156 -2.60 3.52 -11.19
N ILE A 157 -1.96 4.64 -11.50
CA ILE A 157 -0.72 4.68 -12.26
C ILE A 157 0.33 5.32 -11.38
N THR A 158 1.44 4.63 -11.16
CA THR A 158 2.51 5.10 -10.26
C THR A 158 3.77 5.40 -11.06
N LEU A 159 4.36 6.57 -10.79
CA LEU A 159 5.71 6.94 -11.22
C LEU A 159 6.64 6.85 -10.02
N GLU A 160 7.58 5.90 -10.05
CA GLU A 160 8.62 5.75 -9.04
C GLU A 160 9.83 6.60 -9.44
N VAL A 161 10.05 7.70 -8.74
CA VAL A 161 11.05 8.72 -9.03
C VAL A 161 12.28 8.51 -8.14
N VAL A 162 12.80 7.28 -8.12
CA VAL A 162 13.84 6.80 -7.18
C VAL A 162 15.11 7.66 -7.16
N ASN A 163 15.54 8.20 -8.30
CA ASN A 163 16.75 9.02 -8.36
C ASN A 163 16.44 10.52 -8.42
N GLY A 164 15.17 10.91 -8.44
CA GLY A 164 14.73 12.28 -8.74
C GLY A 164 14.14 13.02 -7.54
N TYR A 165 14.34 12.52 -6.32
CA TYR A 165 13.98 13.20 -5.07
C TYR A 165 15.24 13.56 -4.29
N ASP A 166 15.17 14.59 -3.44
CA ASP A 166 16.31 15.14 -2.68
C ASP A 166 17.56 15.42 -3.53
N LEU A 167 17.34 15.99 -4.71
CA LEU A 167 18.38 16.35 -5.66
C LEU A 167 19.25 17.50 -5.17
N THR A 168 20.52 17.45 -5.53
CA THR A 168 21.46 18.54 -5.27
C THR A 168 21.38 19.62 -6.36
N VAL A 169 21.97 20.79 -6.09
CA VAL A 169 22.13 21.86 -7.09
C VAL A 169 22.94 21.38 -8.31
N GLU A 170 23.89 20.46 -8.10
CA GLU A 170 24.67 19.90 -9.20
C GLU A 170 23.83 18.97 -10.09
N ASP A 171 22.85 18.26 -9.51
CA ASP A 171 21.97 17.38 -10.28
C ASP A 171 21.04 18.19 -11.15
N ILE A 172 20.37 19.21 -10.59
CA ILE A 172 19.38 20.01 -11.33
C ILE A 172 20.00 20.84 -12.46
N THR A 173 21.25 21.30 -12.31
CA THR A 173 21.93 22.10 -13.34
C THR A 173 22.23 21.30 -14.60
N LYS A 174 22.25 19.96 -14.49
CA LYS A 174 22.41 19.02 -15.61
C LYS A 174 21.08 18.67 -16.26
N LEU A 175 19.95 19.03 -15.65
CA LEU A 175 18.62 18.72 -16.16
C LEU A 175 18.13 19.80 -17.12
N ALA A 176 17.49 19.35 -18.20
CA ALA A 176 16.84 20.24 -19.16
C ALA A 176 15.44 20.73 -18.69
N VAL A 177 15.06 20.41 -17.45
CA VAL A 177 13.77 20.73 -16.83
C VAL A 177 14.05 21.51 -15.55
N SER A 178 13.37 22.63 -15.36
CA SER A 178 13.47 23.41 -14.12
C SER A 178 12.72 22.70 -13.01
N ILE A 179 13.42 22.41 -11.91
CA ILE A 179 12.84 21.84 -10.69
C ILE A 179 12.88 22.94 -9.63
N PRO A 180 11.73 23.35 -9.07
CA PRO A 180 11.71 24.36 -8.01
C PRO A 180 12.35 23.81 -6.73
N GLU A 181 13.02 24.69 -5.99
CA GLU A 181 13.45 24.38 -4.62
C GLU A 181 12.24 24.40 -3.70
N THR A 182 12.06 23.34 -2.90
CA THR A 182 10.94 23.22 -1.98
C THR A 182 11.44 22.75 -0.63
N LYS A 183 11.26 23.58 0.42
CA LYS A 183 11.72 23.28 1.79
C LYS A 183 13.22 22.92 1.90
N GLY A 184 14.07 23.46 1.02
CA GLY A 184 15.51 23.25 1.07
C GLY A 184 16.02 22.04 0.28
N SER A 185 15.17 21.34 -0.48
CA SER A 185 15.59 20.30 -1.42
C SER A 185 14.90 20.45 -2.78
N TYR A 186 15.49 19.82 -3.81
CA TYR A 186 14.91 19.75 -5.15
C TYR A 186 14.27 18.39 -5.36
N ASP A 187 13.00 18.38 -5.74
CA ASP A 187 12.23 17.14 -5.86
C ASP A 187 11.41 17.15 -7.15
N LEU A 188 11.79 16.29 -8.10
CA LEU A 188 11.14 16.17 -9.41
C LEU A 188 9.67 15.76 -9.30
N ARG A 189 9.27 15.14 -8.19
CA ARG A 189 7.88 14.71 -7.97
C ARG A 189 6.92 15.88 -7.85
N ILE A 190 7.36 17.00 -7.27
CA ILE A 190 6.51 18.18 -7.02
C ILE A 190 6.00 18.80 -8.33
N PRO A 191 6.86 19.19 -9.29
CA PRO A 191 6.37 19.75 -10.54
C PRO A 191 5.62 18.71 -11.39
N ILE A 192 5.96 17.42 -11.32
CA ILE A 192 5.18 16.34 -11.96
C ILE A 192 3.76 16.30 -11.38
N LEU A 193 3.63 16.35 -10.05
CA LEU A 193 2.36 16.28 -9.34
C LEU A 193 1.48 17.50 -9.68
N GLU A 194 2.05 18.70 -9.63
CA GLU A 194 1.33 19.95 -9.97
C GLU A 194 0.85 19.91 -11.41
N ARG A 195 1.73 19.53 -12.35
CA ARG A 195 1.37 19.45 -13.77
C ARG A 195 0.32 18.38 -14.04
N ALA A 196 0.39 17.25 -13.35
CA ALA A 196 -0.61 16.20 -13.46
C ALA A 196 -1.99 16.68 -12.96
N ASP A 197 -2.03 17.41 -11.86
CA ASP A 197 -3.27 17.94 -11.28
C ASP A 197 -3.96 18.92 -12.23
N GLU A 198 -3.20 19.83 -12.86
CA GLU A 198 -3.71 20.71 -13.91
C GLU A 198 -4.33 19.92 -15.07
N LEU A 199 -3.58 18.99 -15.65
CA LEU A 199 -4.02 18.20 -16.81
C LEU A 199 -5.26 17.36 -16.50
N PHE A 200 -5.34 16.76 -15.31
CA PHE A 200 -6.50 15.96 -14.91
C PHE A 200 -7.73 16.83 -14.67
N LYS A 201 -7.57 18.03 -14.09
CA LYS A 201 -8.67 19.00 -13.91
C LYS A 201 -9.17 19.54 -15.25
N GLU A 202 -8.27 19.95 -16.14
CA GLU A 202 -8.61 20.42 -17.49
C GLU A 202 -9.40 19.37 -18.29
N ALA A 203 -9.04 18.09 -18.13
CA ALA A 203 -9.72 16.98 -18.79
C ALA A 203 -10.93 16.44 -18.02
N ASN A 204 -11.31 17.05 -16.88
CA ASN A 204 -12.38 16.61 -15.99
C ASN A 204 -12.29 15.11 -15.64
N LEU A 205 -11.08 14.65 -15.33
CA LEU A 205 -10.82 13.29 -14.90
C LEU A 205 -11.01 13.16 -13.37
N PRO A 206 -11.66 12.10 -12.87
CA PRO A 206 -11.82 11.85 -11.44
C PRO A 206 -10.54 11.28 -10.82
N ILE A 207 -9.38 11.81 -11.20
CA ILE A 207 -8.05 11.34 -10.80
C ILE A 207 -7.37 12.44 -10.01
N THR A 208 -6.64 12.06 -8.96
CA THR A 208 -5.88 12.96 -8.11
C THR A 208 -4.45 12.48 -8.03
N PRO A 209 -3.45 13.33 -8.33
CA PRO A 209 -2.07 12.99 -8.10
C PRO A 209 -1.74 13.17 -6.61
N ARG A 210 -0.92 12.27 -6.05
CA ARG A 210 -0.51 12.31 -4.65
C ARG A 210 0.92 11.81 -4.48
N MET A 211 1.62 12.36 -3.50
CA MET A 211 2.89 11.81 -3.06
C MET A 211 2.63 10.44 -2.42
N ALA A 212 3.42 9.44 -2.80
CA ALA A 212 3.28 8.08 -2.31
C ALA A 212 4.64 7.50 -1.92
N GLY A 213 4.67 6.82 -0.78
CA GLY A 213 5.90 6.26 -0.22
C GLY A 213 7.03 7.29 -0.08
N VAL A 214 8.26 6.82 -0.25
CA VAL A 214 9.47 7.67 -0.12
C VAL A 214 9.76 8.43 -1.40
N PHE A 215 9.47 7.85 -2.57
CA PHE A 215 9.96 8.35 -3.87
C PHE A 215 8.93 8.28 -5.01
N ALA A 216 7.65 8.07 -4.73
CA ALA A 216 6.65 7.86 -5.78
C ALA A 216 5.66 9.04 -5.92
N VAL A 217 5.10 9.16 -7.12
CA VAL A 217 3.86 9.91 -7.39
C VAL A 217 2.81 8.92 -7.88
N ASP A 218 1.71 8.83 -7.14
CA ASP A 218 0.55 8.04 -7.52
C ASP A 218 -0.47 8.94 -8.21
N PHE A 219 -0.96 8.51 -9.37
CA PHE A 219 -2.19 9.01 -9.96
C PHE A 219 -3.28 8.02 -9.59
N ALA A 220 -4.24 8.41 -8.76
CA ALA A 220 -5.26 7.51 -8.22
C ALA A 220 -6.66 8.11 -8.33
N ILE A 221 -7.69 7.27 -8.31
CA ILE A 221 -9.07 7.71 -8.33
C ILE A 221 -9.37 8.56 -7.10
N LYS A 222 -10.01 9.71 -7.30
CA LYS A 222 -10.37 10.65 -6.23
C LYS A 222 -11.27 9.98 -5.19
N GLY A 223 -10.93 10.13 -3.92
CA GLY A 223 -11.70 9.58 -2.80
C GLY A 223 -11.40 8.11 -2.46
N VAL A 224 -10.51 7.44 -3.22
CA VAL A 224 -10.05 6.10 -2.89
C VAL A 224 -8.94 6.15 -1.83
N SER A 225 -9.18 5.47 -0.72
CA SER A 225 -8.22 5.32 0.38
C SER A 225 -8.38 3.96 1.07
N LYS A 226 -7.36 3.57 1.84
CA LYS A 226 -7.40 2.36 2.68
C LYS A 226 -8.65 2.33 3.58
N THR A 227 -9.13 3.50 4.04
CA THR A 227 -10.33 3.62 4.85
C THR A 227 -11.58 3.13 4.11
N THR A 228 -11.79 3.64 2.89
CA THR A 228 -12.93 3.26 2.06
C THR A 228 -12.89 1.77 1.77
N ALA A 229 -11.70 1.23 1.52
CA ALA A 229 -11.50 -0.18 1.25
C ALA A 229 -11.99 -1.10 2.36
N ILE A 230 -11.56 -0.78 3.58
CA ILE A 230 -11.88 -1.57 4.75
C ILE A 230 -13.36 -1.46 5.07
N LYS A 231 -13.94 -0.26 5.05
CA LYS A 231 -15.37 -0.10 5.31
C LYS A 231 -16.23 -0.89 4.33
N LEU A 232 -16.01 -0.73 3.03
CA LEU A 232 -16.79 -1.45 2.01
C LEU A 232 -16.64 -2.97 2.11
N ALA A 233 -15.45 -3.47 2.45
CA ALA A 233 -15.24 -4.91 2.62
C ALA A 233 -15.92 -5.45 3.88
N LEU A 234 -15.86 -4.71 5.00
CA LEU A 234 -16.39 -5.16 6.29
C LEU A 234 -17.89 -4.94 6.43
N GLU A 235 -18.50 -4.05 5.66
CA GLU A 235 -19.96 -3.87 5.57
C GLU A 235 -20.61 -4.90 4.63
N ASN A 236 -19.82 -5.68 3.88
CA ASN A 236 -20.32 -6.65 2.91
C ASN A 236 -20.38 -8.06 3.51
N GLU A 237 -21.59 -8.52 3.84
CA GLU A 237 -21.83 -9.86 4.41
C GLU A 237 -21.28 -11.01 3.55
N GLN A 238 -21.30 -10.87 2.22
CA GLN A 238 -20.77 -11.90 1.32
C GLN A 238 -19.25 -12.02 1.44
N VAL A 239 -18.56 -10.89 1.60
CA VAL A 239 -17.11 -10.84 1.84
C VAL A 239 -16.78 -11.50 3.19
N LEU A 240 -17.48 -11.11 4.25
CA LEU A 240 -17.28 -11.65 5.59
C LEU A 240 -17.51 -13.16 5.63
N SER A 241 -18.63 -13.62 5.08
CA SER A 241 -19.00 -15.04 5.05
C SER A 241 -17.93 -15.89 4.37
N ARG A 242 -17.34 -15.40 3.27
CA ARG A 242 -16.27 -16.11 2.56
C ARG A 242 -14.97 -16.17 3.36
N LEU A 243 -14.68 -15.15 4.16
CA LEU A 243 -13.57 -15.18 5.11
C LEU A 243 -13.83 -16.06 6.34
N GLY A 244 -15.06 -16.58 6.49
CA GLY A 244 -15.49 -17.31 7.67
C GLY A 244 -15.67 -16.39 8.88
N LEU A 245 -16.10 -15.15 8.64
CA LEU A 245 -16.36 -14.11 9.63
C LEU A 245 -17.85 -13.73 9.61
N SER A 246 -18.30 -13.19 10.73
CA SER A 246 -19.61 -12.56 10.90
C SER A 246 -19.47 -11.06 11.11
N GLN A 247 -20.58 -10.32 11.01
CA GLN A 247 -20.61 -8.89 11.33
C GLN A 247 -20.14 -8.60 12.77
N GLN A 248 -20.56 -9.43 13.73
CA GLN A 248 -20.12 -9.32 15.12
C GLN A 248 -18.59 -9.47 15.26
N ASP A 249 -17.96 -10.26 14.39
CA ASP A 249 -16.51 -10.46 14.45
C ASP A 249 -15.73 -9.19 14.12
N VAL A 250 -16.26 -8.37 13.21
CA VAL A 250 -15.60 -7.14 12.75
C VAL A 250 -16.03 -5.90 13.54
N GLU A 251 -17.08 -6.02 14.36
CA GLU A 251 -17.47 -4.99 15.32
C GLU A 251 -16.76 -5.14 16.68
N THR A 252 -16.23 -6.34 16.97
CA THR A 252 -15.56 -6.67 18.24
C THR A 252 -14.07 -6.31 18.17
N PRO A 253 -13.58 -5.28 18.88
CA PRO A 253 -12.23 -4.75 18.67
C PRO A 253 -11.09 -5.75 18.93
N GLN A 254 -11.30 -6.72 19.81
CA GLN A 254 -10.30 -7.74 20.16
C GLN A 254 -10.12 -8.79 19.07
N PHE A 255 -11.05 -8.91 18.12
CA PHE A 255 -10.97 -9.85 17.01
C PHE A 255 -10.29 -9.25 15.78
N LEU A 256 -9.95 -7.96 15.84
CA LEU A 256 -9.27 -7.23 14.79
C LEU A 256 -7.88 -6.82 15.23
N GLU A 257 -6.96 -6.78 14.27
CA GLU A 257 -5.64 -6.17 14.46
C GLU A 257 -5.18 -5.53 13.16
N VAL A 258 -4.57 -4.34 13.26
CA VAL A 258 -4.00 -3.63 12.13
C VAL A 258 -2.48 -3.68 12.21
N TRP A 259 -1.81 -4.01 11.11
CA TRP A 259 -0.35 -4.01 10.97
C TRP A 259 0.08 -3.02 9.89
N GLY A 260 1.09 -2.21 10.18
CA GLY A 260 1.65 -1.25 9.22
C GLY A 260 3.01 -0.74 9.65
N ASP A 261 3.58 0.17 8.88
CA ASP A 261 4.89 0.78 9.14
C ASP A 261 4.86 2.32 9.13
N LYS A 262 3.70 2.95 8.85
CA LYS A 262 3.58 4.42 8.78
C LYS A 262 2.25 4.93 9.34
N PHE A 263 2.18 5.20 10.64
CA PHE A 263 0.98 5.75 11.29
C PHE A 263 1.05 7.25 11.64
N SER A 264 2.22 7.88 11.57
CA SER A 264 2.43 9.31 11.90
C SER A 264 1.51 10.25 11.12
N ILE A 265 0.82 11.14 11.83
CA ILE A 265 0.00 12.20 11.23
C ILE A 265 0.85 13.33 10.65
N ILE A 266 2.08 13.50 11.13
CA ILE A 266 2.99 14.57 10.72
C ILE A 266 3.76 14.17 9.46
N ARG A 267 4.18 12.90 9.38
CA ARG A 267 4.98 12.36 8.27
C ARG A 267 4.13 11.73 7.17
N GLY A 268 2.82 12.02 7.16
CA GLY A 268 1.92 11.58 6.10
C GLY A 268 1.61 10.09 6.10
N GLY A 269 1.74 9.40 7.24
CA GLY A 269 1.64 7.95 7.34
C GLY A 269 0.28 7.39 6.92
N THR A 270 0.24 6.71 5.79
CA THR A 270 -1.01 6.26 5.15
C THR A 270 -1.69 5.10 5.86
N ASP A 271 -1.00 4.39 6.75
CA ASP A 271 -1.56 3.22 7.44
C ASP A 271 -2.54 3.61 8.55
N ARG A 272 -2.45 4.85 9.05
CA ARG A 272 -3.45 5.41 9.97
C ARG A 272 -4.87 5.34 9.41
N HIS A 273 -5.00 5.42 8.09
CA HIS A 273 -6.30 5.32 7.40
C HIS A 273 -6.95 3.94 7.56
N MET A 274 -6.17 2.90 7.85
CA MET A 274 -6.70 1.59 8.21
C MET A 274 -7.33 1.62 9.60
N SER A 275 -6.68 2.25 10.58
CA SER A 275 -7.24 2.43 11.93
C SER A 275 -8.49 3.30 11.92
N GLU A 276 -8.51 4.37 11.12
CA GLU A 276 -9.68 5.26 10.97
C GLU A 276 -10.91 4.56 10.39
N ALA A 277 -10.72 3.42 9.72
CA ALA A 277 -11.80 2.59 9.18
C ALA A 277 -12.51 1.76 10.26
N LEU A 278 -11.91 1.63 11.44
CA LEU A 278 -12.27 0.65 12.47
C LEU A 278 -12.64 1.34 13.79
N PRO A 279 -13.27 0.61 14.73
CA PRO A 279 -13.45 1.11 16.09
C PRO A 279 -12.11 1.51 16.70
N ARG A 280 -12.05 2.68 17.34
CA ARG A 280 -10.82 3.25 17.93
C ARG A 280 -10.05 2.33 18.89
N LYS A 281 -10.74 1.35 19.47
CA LYS A 281 -10.17 0.36 20.40
C LYS A 281 -9.40 -0.76 19.70
N VAL A 282 -9.57 -0.94 18.39
CA VAL A 282 -8.83 -1.94 17.61
C VAL A 282 -7.34 -1.63 17.69
N ARG A 283 -6.57 -2.65 18.06
CA ARG A 283 -5.12 -2.51 18.19
C ARG A 283 -4.50 -2.36 16.81
N SER A 284 -3.71 -1.30 16.65
CA SER A 284 -2.87 -1.06 15.48
C SER A 284 -1.41 -1.09 15.91
N ILE A 285 -0.58 -1.88 15.26
CA ILE A 285 0.84 -2.02 15.58
C ILE A 285 1.65 -1.40 14.44
N ASP A 286 2.44 -0.39 14.79
CA ASP A 286 3.44 0.19 13.91
C ASP A 286 4.77 -0.54 14.11
N PHE A 287 5.28 -1.16 13.04
CA PHE A 287 6.57 -1.86 13.09
C PHE A 287 7.77 -0.95 12.80
N ARG A 288 7.56 0.30 12.38
CA ARG A 288 8.60 1.32 12.24
C ARG A 288 8.84 2.01 13.59
N GLU A 289 10.07 2.45 13.80
CA GLU A 289 10.37 3.36 14.90
C GLU A 289 9.75 4.74 14.60
N GLU A 290 8.57 4.99 15.15
CA GLU A 290 7.91 6.29 15.10
C GLU A 290 7.83 6.93 16.49
N ASN A 291 7.75 8.25 16.52
CA ASN A 291 7.51 8.99 17.76
C ASN A 291 6.02 8.84 18.13
N PRO A 292 5.67 8.24 19.29
CA PRO A 292 4.28 8.03 19.69
C PRO A 292 3.45 9.33 19.78
N ALA A 293 4.09 10.48 19.99
CA ALA A 293 3.41 11.79 19.99
C ALA A 293 2.89 12.22 18.60
N GLU A 294 3.40 11.60 17.53
CA GLU A 294 2.95 11.83 16.16
C GLU A 294 1.77 10.92 15.76
N LEU A 295 1.34 10.00 16.63
CA LEU A 295 0.25 9.08 16.35
C LEU A 295 -1.12 9.75 16.54
N LEU A 296 -2.13 9.23 15.83
CA LEU A 296 -3.50 9.75 15.89
C LEU A 296 -4.09 9.57 17.30
N GLN A 297 -4.41 10.67 17.97
CA GLN A 297 -4.93 10.64 19.33
C GLN A 297 -6.27 9.92 19.45
N GLY A 298 -6.43 9.15 20.53
CA GLY A 298 -7.66 8.42 20.85
C GLY A 298 -7.82 7.09 20.12
N TYR A 299 -6.87 6.71 19.26
CA TYR A 299 -6.78 5.38 18.64
C TYR A 299 -5.78 4.51 19.41
N ASN A 300 -6.04 3.19 19.45
CA ASN A 300 -5.15 2.20 20.06
C ASN A 300 -4.01 1.83 19.11
N THR A 301 -3.18 2.82 18.75
CA THR A 301 -1.97 2.63 17.95
C THR A 301 -0.77 2.55 18.87
N ILE A 302 0.04 1.50 18.72
CA ILE A 302 1.23 1.25 19.51
C ILE A 302 2.43 1.02 18.59
N VAL A 303 3.59 1.54 18.99
CA VAL A 303 4.85 1.31 18.30
C VAL A 303 5.47 0.02 18.81
N TRP A 304 5.87 -0.87 17.91
CA TRP A 304 6.54 -2.13 18.23
C TRP A 304 7.80 -1.90 19.06
N ASP A 305 7.93 -2.61 20.18
CA ASP A 305 9.03 -2.44 21.14
C ASP A 305 10.02 -3.62 21.16
N GLY A 306 9.98 -4.47 20.11
CA GLY A 306 10.95 -5.55 19.92
C GLY A 306 12.32 -5.07 19.46
N LYS A 307 13.20 -6.03 19.12
CA LYS A 307 14.58 -5.73 18.70
C LYS A 307 14.70 -5.43 17.21
N LYS A 308 13.74 -5.92 16.42
CA LYS A 308 13.69 -5.72 14.97
C LYS A 308 12.51 -4.82 14.62
N HIS A 309 12.59 -4.19 13.46
CA HIS A 309 11.58 -3.26 12.95
C HIS A 309 11.18 -3.61 11.52
N LEU A 310 10.15 -2.92 11.02
CA LEU A 310 9.55 -3.15 9.70
C LEU A 310 9.12 -4.62 9.57
N HIS A 311 9.24 -5.21 8.39
CA HIS A 311 8.88 -6.60 8.14
C HIS A 311 9.59 -7.63 9.04
N HIS A 312 10.81 -7.34 9.47
CA HIS A 312 11.49 -8.20 10.44
C HIS A 312 10.93 -8.04 11.87
N GLY A 313 10.42 -6.87 12.22
CA GLY A 313 9.68 -6.63 13.46
C GLY A 313 8.36 -7.37 13.49
N LEU A 314 7.61 -7.38 12.38
CA LEU A 314 6.41 -8.21 12.24
C LEU A 314 6.76 -9.70 12.40
N LEU A 315 7.83 -10.17 11.77
CA LEU A 315 8.26 -11.56 11.91
C LEU A 315 8.62 -11.89 13.37
N GLU A 316 9.34 -11.00 14.06
CA GLU A 316 9.66 -11.16 15.49
C GLU A 316 8.37 -11.23 16.35
N TYR A 317 7.40 -10.36 16.09
CA TYR A 317 6.09 -10.38 16.76
C TYR A 317 5.34 -11.69 16.50
N LEU A 318 5.30 -12.19 15.26
CA LEU A 318 4.65 -13.45 14.91
C LEU A 318 5.34 -14.67 15.54
N GLN A 319 6.66 -14.65 15.66
CA GLN A 319 7.41 -15.72 16.31
C GLN A 319 7.29 -15.68 17.84
N SER A 320 6.90 -14.55 18.42
CA SER A 320 6.64 -14.45 19.86
C SER A 320 5.44 -15.30 20.31
N ARG A 321 4.57 -15.72 19.39
CA ARG A 321 3.38 -16.56 19.65
C ARG A 321 3.69 -17.91 20.29
N TYR A 322 4.90 -18.41 20.07
CA TYR A 322 5.36 -19.71 20.55
C TYR A 322 6.19 -19.63 21.83
N LYS A 323 6.33 -18.44 22.42
CA LYS A 323 7.02 -18.20 23.69
C LYS A 323 6.00 -18.00 24.80
#